data_AF-A0A6G8I7P9-F1
#
_entry.id   AF-A0A6G8I7P9-F1
#
_cell.length_a   1.000
_cell.length_b   1.000
_cell.length_c   1.000
_cell.angle_alpha   90.00
_cell.angle_beta   90.00
_cell.angle_gamma   90.00
#
_symmetry.space_group_name_H-M   'P 1'
#
loop_
_entity.id
_entity.type
_entity.pdbx_description
1 polymer ?
#
loop_
_entity_poly.entity_id
_entity_poly.type
_entity_poly.pdbx_seq_one_letter_code
_entity_poly.pdbx_strand_id
1 'polypeptide(L)'
;MDLTLAIVLLVGLSLVTANLPFLVERSYLVVPWAAPGGRFPNGPLRWLESLLFFAVLAAFAWITWVWIGRSIAGPLGLILRVVVMSVLFGAVLAYPGRRMHKSGVKPFLLRLCEVLVFYCLIGLLAFAFEASMGNVFQQNWEFYVITLSLFLVMAYPGYVYRYLLRRR
;
A
#
# COMPACT_ATOMS: atom_id res chain seq x y z
N MET A 1 20.32 11.28 6.66
CA MET A 1 20.11 10.84 5.26
C MET A 1 19.99 12.09 4.43
N ASP A 2 20.58 12.12 3.24
CA ASP A 2 20.35 13.23 2.34
C ASP A 2 18.89 13.20 1.88
N LEU A 3 18.20 14.32 1.99
CA LEU A 3 16.80 14.49 1.57
C LEU A 3 16.55 13.92 0.17
N THR A 4 17.53 14.12 -0.73
CA THR A 4 17.55 13.59 -2.09
C THR A 4 17.35 12.07 -2.14
N LEU A 5 18.02 11.31 -1.28
CA LEU A 5 17.95 9.85 -1.28
C LEU A 5 16.60 9.36 -0.77
N ALA A 6 16.03 10.02 0.26
CA ALA A 6 14.69 9.71 0.74
C ALA A 6 13.63 9.95 -0.33
N ILE A 7 13.73 11.07 -1.07
CA ILE A 7 12.83 11.39 -2.18
C ILE A 7 12.95 10.34 -3.30
N VAL A 8 14.17 9.99 -3.72
CA VAL A 8 14.38 9.01 -4.79
C VAL A 8 13.85 7.62 -4.41
N LEU A 9 14.09 7.17 -3.18
CA LEU A 9 13.54 5.91 -2.68
C LEU A 9 12.01 5.93 -2.67
N LEU A 10 11.41 7.02 -2.21
CA LEU A 10 9.96 7.16 -2.13
C LEU A 10 9.31 7.20 -3.51
N VAL A 11 9.92 7.91 -4.46
CA VAL A 11 9.47 7.97 -5.86
C VAL A 11 9.64 6.60 -6.53
N GLY A 12 10.76 5.92 -6.33
CA GLY A 12 10.97 4.56 -6.86
C GLY A 12 9.95 3.57 -6.30
N LEU A 13 9.70 3.61 -4.99
CA LEU A 13 8.75 2.73 -4.33
C LEU A 13 7.30 3.04 -4.74
N SER A 14 6.95 4.31 -4.98
CA SER A 14 5.64 4.70 -5.50
C SER A 14 5.39 4.23 -6.92
N LEU A 15 6.39 4.30 -7.79
CA LEU A 15 6.28 3.75 -9.14
C LEU A 15 6.00 2.25 -9.13
N VAL A 16 6.71 1.48 -8.29
CA VAL A 16 6.54 0.02 -8.21
C VAL A 16 5.18 -0.37 -7.63
N THR A 17 4.81 0.23 -6.50
CA THR A 17 3.57 -0.09 -5.78
C THR A 17 2.31 0.39 -6.49
N ALA A 18 2.37 1.51 -7.23
CA ALA A 18 1.26 1.97 -8.07
C ALA A 18 0.89 0.95 -9.17
N ASN A 19 1.89 0.21 -9.68
CA ASN A 19 1.71 -0.75 -10.78
C ASN A 19 1.43 -2.19 -10.30
N LEU A 20 1.84 -2.55 -9.08
CA LEU A 20 1.58 -3.85 -8.45
C LEU A 20 0.12 -4.36 -8.53
N PRO A 21 -0.92 -3.56 -8.22
CA PRO A 21 -2.32 -4.05 -8.26
C PRO A 21 -2.79 -4.40 -9.68
N PHE A 22 -2.17 -3.80 -10.69
CA PHE A 22 -2.48 -4.10 -12.09
C PHE A 22 -1.70 -5.31 -12.60
N LEU A 23 -0.43 -5.45 -12.23
CA LEU A 23 0.43 -6.56 -12.66
C LEU A 23 0.01 -7.90 -12.03
N VAL A 24 -0.48 -7.89 -10.79
CA VAL A 24 -0.78 -9.13 -10.05
C VAL A 24 -2.28 -9.45 -10.08
N GLU A 25 -2.59 -10.70 -10.43
CA GLU A 25 -3.96 -11.23 -10.50
C GLU A 25 -4.54 -11.57 -9.12
N ARG A 26 -3.71 -11.63 -8.07
CA ARG A 26 -4.09 -11.96 -6.70
C ARG A 26 -4.62 -10.72 -5.97
N SER A 27 -5.72 -10.86 -5.24
CA SER A 27 -6.30 -9.76 -4.45
C SER A 27 -5.45 -9.45 -3.23
N TYR A 28 -5.07 -8.18 -3.06
CA TYR A 28 -4.30 -7.69 -1.91
C TYR A 28 -5.20 -7.23 -0.76
N LEU A 29 -6.51 -7.07 -1.00
CA LEU A 29 -7.49 -6.62 -0.02
C LEU A 29 -8.55 -7.67 0.26
N VAL A 30 -8.87 -7.84 1.54
CA VAL A 30 -10.05 -8.58 2.00
C VAL A 30 -11.21 -7.59 2.13
N VAL A 31 -11.92 -7.33 1.04
CA VAL A 31 -13.18 -6.56 1.09
C VAL A 31 -14.36 -7.44 1.49
N PRO A 32 -15.33 -6.92 2.25
CA PRO A 32 -16.48 -7.72 2.69
C PRO A 32 -17.49 -8.00 1.56
N TRP A 33 -17.47 -7.21 0.47
CA TRP A 33 -18.46 -7.28 -0.60
C TRP A 33 -18.07 -8.07 -1.87
N ALA A 34 -16.78 -8.37 -2.13
CA ALA A 34 -16.37 -8.72 -3.50
C ALA A 34 -15.26 -9.78 -3.66
N ALA A 35 -15.29 -10.88 -2.91
CA ALA A 35 -14.38 -12.01 -3.19
C ALA A 35 -15.13 -13.35 -3.07
N PRO A 36 -15.44 -14.02 -4.19
CA PRO A 36 -15.96 -15.37 -4.19
C PRO A 36 -14.78 -16.33 -4.02
N GLY A 37 -14.47 -16.73 -2.78
CA GLY A 37 -13.37 -17.67 -2.53
C GLY A 37 -12.70 -17.61 -1.15
N GLY A 38 -13.19 -16.75 -0.24
CA GLY A 38 -12.81 -16.81 1.17
C GLY A 38 -13.48 -17.98 1.91
N ARG A 39 -12.94 -18.36 3.08
CA ARG A 39 -13.50 -19.42 3.95
C ARG A 39 -14.97 -19.15 4.34
N PHE A 40 -15.37 -17.87 4.32
CA PHE A 40 -16.74 -17.39 4.54
C PHE A 40 -17.17 -16.47 3.38
N PRO A 41 -17.75 -17.00 2.28
CA PRO A 41 -18.10 -16.20 1.12
C PRO A 41 -19.17 -15.15 1.41
N ASN A 42 -20.18 -15.46 2.23
CA ASN A 42 -21.34 -14.59 2.52
C ASN A 42 -21.80 -14.66 3.99
N GLY A 43 -21.00 -14.20 4.95
CA GLY A 43 -21.38 -14.20 6.37
C GLY A 43 -20.90 -12.97 7.15
N PRO A 44 -21.51 -12.66 8.32
CA PRO A 44 -21.08 -11.56 9.19
C PRO A 44 -19.63 -11.74 9.69
N LEU A 45 -19.15 -12.99 9.74
CA LEU A 45 -17.76 -13.33 10.04
C LEU A 45 -16.75 -12.73 9.04
N ARG A 46 -17.16 -12.46 7.81
CA ARG A 46 -16.33 -11.81 6.79
C ARG A 46 -16.12 -10.32 7.07
N TRP A 47 -17.13 -9.64 7.60
CA TRP A 47 -16.98 -8.28 8.10
C TRP A 47 -15.95 -8.23 9.22
N LEU A 48 -15.98 -9.23 10.11
CA LEU A 48 -15.01 -9.37 11.20
C LEU A 48 -13.58 -9.66 10.67
N GLU A 49 -13.42 -10.55 9.68
CA GLU A 49 -12.12 -10.77 9.01
C GLU A 49 -11.60 -9.50 8.31
N SER A 50 -12.46 -8.75 7.61
CA SER A 50 -12.06 -7.50 6.96
C SER A 50 -11.68 -6.42 7.98
N LEU A 51 -12.45 -6.28 9.06
CA LEU A 51 -12.14 -5.39 10.18
C LEU A 51 -10.83 -5.77 10.84
N LEU A 52 -10.59 -7.07 11.08
CA LEU A 52 -9.35 -7.56 11.66
C LEU A 52 -8.17 -7.29 10.71
N PHE A 53 -8.32 -7.50 9.41
CA PHE A 53 -7.29 -7.19 8.42
C PHE A 53 -6.95 -5.69 8.38
N PHE A 54 -7.96 -4.82 8.35
CA PHE A 54 -7.76 -3.37 8.44
C PHE A 54 -7.18 -2.94 9.79
N ALA A 55 -7.59 -3.57 10.89
CA ALA A 55 -7.04 -3.32 12.23
C ALA A 55 -5.57 -3.75 12.32
N VAL A 56 -5.19 -4.87 11.70
CA VAL A 56 -3.79 -5.31 11.61
C VAL A 56 -2.98 -4.36 10.73
N LEU A 57 -3.51 -3.91 9.59
CA LEU A 57 -2.87 -2.88 8.75
C LEU A 57 -2.67 -1.57 9.52
N ALA A 58 -3.69 -1.12 10.26
CA ALA A 58 -3.63 0.08 11.08
C ALA A 58 -2.66 -0.09 12.25
N ALA A 59 -2.64 -1.25 12.91
CA ALA A 59 -1.67 -1.57 13.95
C ALA A 59 -0.24 -1.59 13.39
N PHE A 60 -0.03 -2.18 12.21
CA PHE A 60 1.26 -2.12 11.52
C PHE A 60 1.65 -0.69 11.17
N ALA A 61 0.73 0.13 10.64
CA ALA A 61 0.98 1.54 10.36
C ALA A 61 1.37 2.32 11.62
N TRP A 62 0.67 2.07 12.73
CA TRP A 62 0.98 2.64 14.03
C TRP A 62 2.36 2.20 14.54
N ILE A 63 2.68 0.91 14.42
CA ILE A 63 3.99 0.36 14.78
C ILE A 63 5.09 1.01 13.93
N THR A 64 4.91 1.13 12.61
CA THR A 64 5.86 1.79 11.72
C THR A 64 6.08 3.25 12.12
N TRP A 65 5.01 3.98 12.46
CA TRP A 65 5.10 5.35 12.94
C TRP A 65 5.91 5.47 14.24
N VAL A 66 5.61 4.64 15.23
CA VAL A 66 6.31 4.63 16.53
C VAL A 66 7.76 4.16 16.42
N TRP A 67 8.04 3.20 15.53
CA TRP A 67 9.37 2.62 15.35
C TRP A 67 10.31 3.49 14.50
N ILE A 68 9.79 4.25 13.53
CA ILE A 68 10.62 5.25 12.82
C ILE A 68 10.99 6.40 13.76
N GLY A 69 10.08 6.84 14.63
CA GLY A 69 10.34 7.93 15.58
C GLY A 69 11.40 7.63 16.64
N ARG A 70 11.66 6.35 16.93
CA ARG A 70 12.76 5.93 17.84
C ARG A 70 14.07 5.84 17.08
N SER A 71 14.71 7.00 16.94
CA SER A 71 16.00 7.21 16.28
C SER A 71 17.15 6.55 17.07
N ILE A 72 17.35 5.25 16.87
CA ILE A 72 18.36 4.46 17.62
C ILE A 72 19.50 3.95 16.71
N ALA A 73 19.43 4.08 15.39
CA ALA A 73 20.51 3.63 14.51
C ALA A 73 20.69 4.54 13.30
N GLY A 74 21.95 4.79 12.91
CA GLY A 74 22.36 5.69 11.83
C GLY A 74 21.79 5.37 10.42
N PRO A 75 22.33 5.97 9.35
CA PRO A 75 21.71 5.99 8.01
C PRO A 75 21.33 4.61 7.45
N LEU A 76 22.17 3.59 7.68
CA LEU A 76 21.93 2.21 7.24
C LEU A 76 20.78 1.54 8.02
N GLY A 77 20.61 1.86 9.30
CA GLY A 77 19.54 1.32 10.14
C GLY A 77 18.16 1.80 9.71
N LEU A 78 18.06 3.03 9.20
CA LEU A 78 16.82 3.59 8.66
C LEU A 78 16.43 2.90 7.34
N ILE A 79 17.39 2.73 6.42
CA ILE A 79 17.16 2.01 5.15
C ILE A 79 16.70 0.58 5.44
N LEU A 80 17.38 -0.13 6.34
CA LEU A 80 16.98 -1.49 6.73
C LEU A 80 15.56 -1.52 7.29
N ARG A 81 15.19 -0.58 8.18
CA ARG A 81 13.83 -0.51 8.73
C ARG A 81 12.78 -0.24 7.65
N VAL A 82 13.03 0.66 6.70
CA VAL A 82 12.09 0.96 5.60
C VAL A 82 11.93 -0.26 4.69
N VAL A 83 13.03 -0.94 4.35
CA VAL A 83 12.99 -2.16 3.54
C VAL A 83 12.24 -3.26 4.30
N VAL A 84 12.55 -3.47 5.58
CA VAL A 84 11.86 -4.47 6.41
C VAL A 84 10.38 -4.15 6.58
N MET A 85 10.00 -2.88 6.77
CA MET A 85 8.60 -2.46 6.90
C MET A 85 7.85 -2.58 5.57
N SER A 86 8.43 -2.17 4.46
CA SER A 86 7.82 -2.34 3.14
C SER A 86 7.66 -3.83 2.77
N VAL A 87 8.62 -4.68 3.15
CA VAL A 87 8.53 -6.15 3.03
C VAL A 87 7.46 -6.72 3.96
N LEU A 88 7.36 -6.27 5.21
CA LEU A 88 6.33 -6.70 6.16
C LEU A 88 4.93 -6.30 5.69
N PHE A 89 4.74 -5.06 5.26
CA PHE A 89 3.48 -4.61 4.64
C PHE A 89 3.16 -5.42 3.39
N GLY A 90 4.14 -5.63 2.51
CA GLY A 90 4.00 -6.50 1.35
C GLY A 90 3.60 -7.92 1.73
N ALA A 91 4.14 -8.48 2.82
CA ALA A 91 3.80 -9.80 3.32
C ALA A 91 2.38 -9.86 3.91
N VAL A 92 1.97 -8.84 4.69
CA VAL A 92 0.60 -8.70 5.22
C VAL A 92 -0.41 -8.56 4.08
N LEU A 93 -0.11 -7.79 3.04
CA LEU A 93 -0.95 -7.65 1.85
C LEU A 93 -0.93 -8.89 0.94
N ALA A 94 0.17 -9.66 0.92
CA ALA A 94 0.27 -10.91 0.18
C ALA A 94 -0.44 -12.08 0.87
N TYR A 95 -0.68 -12.00 2.18
CA TYR A 95 -1.42 -12.98 2.96
C TYR A 95 -2.83 -13.29 2.40
N PRO A 96 -3.70 -12.30 2.11
CA PRO A 96 -5.01 -12.57 1.50
C PRO A 96 -4.91 -13.15 0.08
N GLY A 97 -3.91 -12.72 -0.71
CA GLY A 97 -3.68 -13.24 -2.06
C GLY A 97 -3.16 -14.68 -2.12
N ARG A 98 -2.71 -15.26 -1.01
CA ARG A 98 -2.37 -16.69 -0.90
C ARG A 98 -3.54 -17.55 -0.46
N ARG A 99 -4.51 -16.98 0.27
CA ARG A 99 -5.68 -17.73 0.77
C ARG A 99 -6.87 -17.74 -0.19
N MET A 100 -6.96 -16.80 -1.13
CA MET A 100 -8.00 -16.82 -2.16
C MET A 100 -7.59 -17.70 -3.33
N HIS A 101 -8.27 -18.84 -3.52
CA HIS A 101 -8.21 -19.60 -4.78
C HIS A 101 -8.69 -18.72 -5.94
N LYS A 102 -8.17 -18.96 -7.17
CA LYS A 102 -8.49 -18.22 -8.41
C LYS A 102 -9.99 -17.93 -8.53
N SER A 103 -10.40 -16.79 -8.02
CA SER A 103 -11.74 -16.27 -8.14
C SER A 103 -11.76 -15.34 -9.34
N GLY A 104 -12.75 -15.49 -10.22
CA GLY A 104 -12.82 -14.82 -11.53
C GLY A 104 -12.58 -13.31 -11.50
N VAL A 105 -12.29 -12.76 -12.68
CA VAL A 105 -12.39 -11.34 -13.07
C VAL A 105 -12.49 -10.35 -11.88
N LYS A 106 -11.33 -9.85 -11.39
CA LYS A 106 -11.32 -8.77 -10.39
C LYS A 106 -12.16 -7.57 -10.88
N PRO A 107 -13.13 -7.08 -10.09
CA PRO A 107 -13.91 -5.90 -10.45
C PRO A 107 -13.02 -4.66 -10.45
N PHE A 108 -13.36 -3.68 -11.29
CA PHE A 108 -12.62 -2.42 -11.42
C PHE A 108 -12.51 -1.68 -10.08
N LEU A 109 -13.61 -1.58 -9.34
CA LEU A 109 -13.68 -0.90 -8.04
C LEU A 109 -12.71 -1.51 -7.02
N LEU A 110 -12.53 -2.84 -7.02
CA LEU A 110 -11.58 -3.48 -6.12
C LEU A 110 -10.14 -3.05 -6.41
N ARG A 111 -9.77 -2.88 -7.68
CA ARG A 111 -8.43 -2.39 -8.06
C ARG A 111 -8.25 -0.93 -7.67
N LEU A 112 -9.28 -0.10 -7.84
CA LEU A 112 -9.24 1.28 -7.39
C LEU A 112 -9.03 1.36 -5.87
N CYS A 113 -9.73 0.53 -5.10
CA CYS A 113 -9.50 0.41 -3.66
C CYS A 113 -8.07 -0.07 -3.34
N GLU A 114 -7.53 -1.05 -4.08
CA GLU A 114 -6.14 -1.51 -3.92
C GLU A 114 -5.14 -0.35 -4.12
N VAL A 115 -5.31 0.44 -5.19
CA VAL A 115 -4.46 1.60 -5.48
C VAL A 115 -4.57 2.66 -4.38
N LEU A 116 -5.78 2.96 -3.89
CA LEU A 116 -5.98 3.91 -2.79
C LEU A 116 -5.30 3.45 -1.50
N VAL A 117 -5.34 2.15 -1.19
CA VAL A 117 -4.62 1.61 -0.03
C VAL A 117 -3.11 1.73 -0.22
N PHE A 118 -2.57 1.44 -1.40
CA PHE A 118 -1.14 1.64 -1.68
C PHE A 118 -0.73 3.12 -1.57
N TYR A 119 -1.59 4.04 -1.99
CA TYR A 119 -1.36 5.47 -1.81
C TYR A 119 -1.27 5.83 -0.32
N CYS A 120 -2.21 5.38 0.52
CA CYS A 120 -2.15 5.62 1.96
C CYS A 120 -0.88 5.03 2.60
N LEU A 121 -0.44 3.83 2.17
CA LEU A 121 0.78 3.21 2.66
C LEU A 121 2.03 4.03 2.33
N ILE A 122 2.10 4.58 1.12
CA ILE A 122 3.21 5.46 0.74
C ILE A 122 3.15 6.79 1.46
N GLY A 123 1.96 7.36 1.62
CA GLY A 123 1.78 8.58 2.42
C GLY A 123 2.28 8.39 3.85
N LEU A 124 2.01 7.25 4.48
CA LEU A 124 2.52 6.91 5.81
C LEU A 124 4.06 6.79 5.82
N LEU A 125 4.65 6.17 4.81
CA LEU A 125 6.11 6.12 4.66
C LEU A 125 6.71 7.51 4.44
N ALA A 126 6.08 8.36 3.64
CA ALA A 126 6.49 9.75 3.40
C ALA A 126 6.51 10.55 4.70
N PHE A 127 5.42 10.46 5.46
CA PHE A 127 5.29 11.13 6.74
C PHE A 127 6.31 10.63 7.77
N ALA A 128 6.57 9.32 7.78
CA ALA A 128 7.58 8.72 8.62
C ALA A 128 8.99 9.26 8.26
N PHE A 129 9.31 9.38 6.97
CA PHE A 129 10.56 10.00 6.53
C PHE A 129 10.66 11.48 6.95
N GLU A 130 9.58 12.24 6.78
CA GLU A 130 9.54 13.66 7.16
C GLU A 130 9.77 13.84 8.67
N ALA A 131 9.10 13.03 9.50
CA ALA A 131 9.28 13.02 10.96
C ALA A 131 10.70 12.62 11.40
N SER A 132 11.42 11.84 10.59
CA SER A 132 12.81 11.46 10.89
C SER A 132 13.84 12.53 10.53
N MET A 133 13.50 13.45 9.60
CA MET A 133 14.40 14.48 9.10
C MET A 133 14.20 15.84 9.75
N GLY A 134 13.13 16.03 10.54
CA GLY A 134 12.89 17.28 11.27
C GLY A 134 11.44 17.45 11.68
N ASN A 135 11.00 18.70 11.73
CA ASN A 135 9.61 19.03 12.05
C ASN A 135 8.72 18.80 10.83
N VAL A 136 7.62 18.08 11.02
CA VAL A 136 6.61 17.88 9.97
C VAL A 136 5.93 19.20 9.64
N PHE A 137 5.95 19.62 8.38
CA PHE A 137 5.28 20.83 7.96
C PHE A 137 3.77 20.57 7.82
N GLN A 138 2.95 21.52 8.27
CA GLN A 138 1.51 21.45 8.05
C GLN A 138 1.21 21.70 6.56
N GLN A 139 0.84 20.63 5.86
CA GLN A 139 0.45 20.67 4.45
C GLN A 139 -1.07 20.81 4.33
N ASN A 140 -1.52 21.62 3.38
CA ASN A 140 -2.95 21.79 3.12
C ASN A 140 -3.54 20.59 2.38
N TRP A 141 -4.87 20.55 2.29
CA TRP A 141 -5.60 19.51 1.57
C TRP A 141 -5.21 19.41 0.08
N GLU A 142 -4.81 20.53 -0.56
CA GLU A 142 -4.43 20.52 -1.98
C GLU A 142 -3.21 19.63 -2.23
N PHE A 143 -2.26 19.60 -1.30
CA PHE A 143 -1.07 18.77 -1.41
C PHE A 143 -1.43 17.30 -1.55
N TYR A 144 -2.36 16.81 -0.72
CA TYR A 144 -2.81 15.42 -0.76
C TYR A 144 -3.57 15.07 -2.03
N VAL A 145 -4.27 16.03 -2.63
CA VAL A 145 -4.99 15.81 -3.90
C VAL A 145 -4.01 15.73 -5.08
N ILE A 146 -2.98 16.59 -5.08
CA ILE A 146 -1.95 16.60 -6.13
C ILE A 146 -1.12 15.32 -6.06
N THR A 147 -0.67 14.91 -4.87
CA THR A 147 0.11 13.67 -4.70
C THR A 147 -0.69 12.42 -5.05
N LEU A 148 -1.98 12.39 -4.71
CA LEU A 148 -2.89 11.32 -5.15
C LEU A 148 -3.00 11.29 -6.69
N SER A 149 -3.16 12.45 -7.33
CA SER A 149 -3.25 12.55 -8.79
C SER A 149 -1.97 12.07 -9.48
N LEU A 150 -0.80 12.47 -8.96
CA LEU A 150 0.50 11.99 -9.45
C LEU A 150 0.68 10.48 -9.28
N PHE A 151 0.22 9.94 -8.15
CA PHE A 151 0.25 8.50 -7.90
C PHE A 151 -0.62 7.72 -8.91
N LEU A 152 -1.81 8.24 -9.22
CA LEU A 152 -2.68 7.66 -10.25
C LEU A 152 -2.05 7.71 -11.65
N VAL A 153 -1.36 8.79 -12.00
CA VAL A 153 -0.61 8.89 -13.25
C VAL A 153 0.51 7.84 -13.30
N MET A 154 1.23 7.61 -12.20
CA MET A 154 2.23 6.54 -12.11
C MET A 154 1.63 5.13 -12.23
N ALA A 155 0.36 4.94 -11.89
CA ALA A 155 -0.37 3.68 -12.03
C ALA A 155 -0.86 3.42 -13.46
N TYR A 156 -0.89 4.45 -14.31
CA TYR A 156 -1.37 4.39 -15.69
C TYR A 156 -0.70 3.30 -16.56
N PRO A 157 0.63 3.11 -16.59
CA PRO A 157 1.25 2.07 -17.43
C PRO A 157 0.74 0.67 -17.11
N GLY A 158 0.57 0.33 -15.83
CA GLY A 158 -0.02 -0.94 -15.41
C GLY A 158 -1.49 -1.08 -15.82
N TYR A 159 -2.25 0.02 -15.73
CA TYR A 159 -3.64 0.07 -16.23
C TYR A 159 -3.70 -0.24 -17.72
N VAL A 160 -2.90 0.46 -18.55
CA VAL A 160 -2.84 0.26 -20.00
C VAL A 160 -2.44 -1.17 -20.34
N TYR A 161 -1.36 -1.68 -19.74
CA TYR A 161 -0.88 -3.01 -20.01
C TYR A 161 -1.97 -4.08 -19.81
N ARG A 162 -2.77 -3.94 -18.74
CA ARG A 162 -3.77 -4.94 -18.40
C ARG A 162 -5.11 -4.78 -19.12
N TYR A 163 -5.56 -3.55 -19.37
CA TYR A 163 -6.88 -3.32 -19.97
C TYR A 163 -6.83 -3.13 -21.49
N LEU A 164 -5.74 -2.57 -22.01
CA LEU A 164 -5.59 -2.29 -23.45
C LEU A 164 -4.73 -3.34 -24.16
N LEU A 165 -3.61 -3.79 -23.56
CA LEU A 165 -2.72 -4.78 -24.21
C LEU A 165 -3.13 -6.22 -23.94
N ARG A 166 -3.37 -6.59 -22.68
CA ARG A 166 -3.72 -7.95 -22.29
C ARG A 166 -5.21 -8.18 -22.45
N ARG A 167 -5.63 -8.40 -23.70
CA ARG A 167 -6.99 -8.86 -24.02
C ARG A 167 -7.27 -10.15 -23.23
N ARG A 168 -8.45 -10.22 -22.62
CA ARG A 168 -8.94 -11.45 -22.00
C ARG A 168 -9.30 -12.48 -23.05
#